data_AF-A0A6A7LW40-F1
#
_entry.id   AF-A0A6A7LW40-F1
#
_cell.length_a   1.000
_cell.length_b   1.000
_cell.length_c   1.000
_cell.angle_alpha   90.00
_cell.angle_beta   90.00
_cell.angle_gamma   90.00
#
_symmetry.space_group_name_H-M   'P 1'
#
loop_
_entity.id
_entity.type
_entity.pdbx_description
1 polymer ?
#
loop_
_entity_poly.entity_id
_entity_poly.type
_entity_poly.pdbx_seq_one_letter_code
_entity_poly.pdbx_strand_id
1 'polypeptide(L)'
;MTDERNLNNPTPSVHTGGLRSYTPMQLFLLTRLASLIRQRRELVNTLDPSDSRMKLLNKALYSTFLDCAEEGVGDDAKNLLAQQNQNAN
;
A
#
# COMPACT_ATOMS: atom_id res chain seq x y z
N MET A 1 9.39 -28.18 33.26
CA MET A 1 8.14 -27.40 33.13
C MET A 1 8.30 -26.48 31.94
N THR A 2 7.37 -26.58 31.00
CA THR A 2 7.36 -26.07 29.63
C THR A 2 7.25 -24.55 29.52
N ASP A 3 7.92 -24.00 28.50
CA ASP A 3 7.72 -22.70 27.85
C ASP A 3 6.25 -22.33 27.70
N GLU A 4 5.90 -21.04 27.90
CA GLU A 4 4.89 -20.34 27.09
C GLU A 4 5.24 -18.84 26.98
N ARG A 5 5.84 -18.46 25.84
CA ARG A 5 6.01 -17.05 25.43
C ARG A 5 4.65 -16.52 25.03
N ASN A 6 4.15 -15.52 25.75
CA ASN A 6 2.92 -14.82 25.44
C ASN A 6 3.11 -13.98 24.17
N LEU A 7 2.73 -14.55 23.02
CA LEU A 7 2.76 -13.92 21.72
C LEU A 7 1.49 -13.06 21.56
N ASN A 8 1.55 -11.81 22.02
CA ASN A 8 0.52 -10.81 21.71
C ASN A 8 0.62 -10.42 20.24
N ASN A 9 -0.01 -11.21 19.38
CA ASN A 9 -0.23 -10.86 17.98
C ASN A 9 -1.60 -10.16 17.89
N PRO A 10 -1.69 -8.85 17.62
CA PRO A 10 -2.97 -8.24 17.30
C PRO A 10 -3.44 -8.79 15.95
N THR A 11 -4.48 -9.62 16.00
CA THR A 11 -5.20 -10.15 14.83
C THR A 11 -5.71 -9.01 13.93
N PRO A 12 -5.75 -9.19 12.60
CA PRO A 12 -6.28 -8.18 11.69
C PRO A 12 -7.77 -7.96 11.99
N SER A 13 -8.10 -6.71 12.30
CA SER A 13 -9.44 -6.24 12.64
C SER A 13 -10.42 -6.48 11.49
N VAL A 14 -11.57 -7.08 11.80
CA VAL A 14 -12.70 -7.27 10.89
C VAL A 14 -13.46 -5.94 10.82
N HIS A 15 -13.56 -5.34 9.63
CA HIS A 15 -14.08 -3.97 9.48
C HIS A 15 -15.56 -3.95 9.08
N THR A 16 -16.41 -3.50 10.01
CA THR A 16 -17.78 -3.03 9.75
C THR A 16 -17.94 -1.60 10.27
N GLY A 17 -18.02 -0.61 9.35
CA GLY A 17 -18.83 0.61 9.54
C GLY A 17 -18.41 1.68 10.57
N GLY A 18 -17.15 1.81 10.99
CA GLY A 18 -16.66 2.91 11.84
C GLY A 18 -15.41 3.57 11.27
N LEU A 19 -15.12 4.83 11.62
CA LEU A 19 -13.89 5.53 11.20
C LEU A 19 -12.66 4.64 11.47
N ARG A 20 -12.05 4.14 10.39
CA ARG A 20 -10.92 3.21 10.47
C ARG A 20 -9.72 3.96 11.07
N SER A 21 -9.31 3.58 12.28
CA SER A 21 -8.07 4.06 12.88
C SER A 21 -6.92 3.19 12.39
N TYR A 22 -5.92 3.82 11.77
CA TYR A 22 -4.72 3.14 11.28
C TYR A 22 -3.64 3.11 12.34
N THR A 23 -2.87 2.02 12.38
CA THR A 23 -1.59 2.04 13.08
C THR A 23 -0.63 3.00 12.38
N PRO A 24 0.43 3.50 13.06
CA PRO A 24 1.45 4.32 12.41
C PRO A 24 2.08 3.65 11.18
N MET A 25 2.27 2.32 11.22
CA MET A 25 2.81 1.56 10.10
C MET A 25 1.84 1.52 8.92
N GLN A 26 0.57 1.20 9.17
CA GLN A 26 -0.47 1.19 8.14
C GLN A 26 -0.60 2.56 7.46
N LEU A 27 -0.62 3.64 8.23
CA LEU A 27 -0.69 5.00 7.69
C LEU A 27 0.55 5.34 6.86
N PHE A 28 1.74 4.95 7.32
CA PHE A 28 2.98 5.14 6.59
C PHE A 28 2.94 4.41 5.23
N LEU A 29 2.54 3.14 5.21
CA LEU A 29 2.46 2.36 3.98
C LEU A 29 1.45 2.93 2.98
N LEU A 30 0.26 3.32 3.45
CA LEU A 30 -0.76 3.94 2.60
C LEU A 30 -0.28 5.29 2.03
N THR A 31 0.38 6.11 2.84
CA THR A 31 0.96 7.40 2.40
C THR A 31 2.08 7.20 1.39
N ARG A 32 2.95 6.21 1.63
CA ARG A 32 4.02 5.82 0.71
C ARG A 32 3.45 5.34 -0.62
N LEU A 33 2.43 4.47 -0.58
CA LEU A 33 1.76 3.97 -1.78
C LEU A 33 1.14 5.11 -2.60
N ALA A 34 0.41 6.03 -1.95
CA ALA A 34 -0.16 7.21 -2.62
C ALA A 34 0.90 8.09 -3.29
N SER A 35 2.06 8.24 -2.65
CA SER A 35 3.18 9.04 -3.18
C SER A 35 3.82 8.38 -4.42
N LEU A 36 4.09 7.07 -4.36
CA LEU A 36 4.63 6.31 -5.50
C LEU A 36 3.68 6.31 -6.70
N ILE A 37 2.38 6.18 -6.41
CA ILE A 37 1.32 6.26 -7.40
C ILE A 37 1.35 7.60 -8.13
N ARG A 38 1.44 8.72 -7.38
CA ARG A 38 1.53 10.06 -7.94
C ARG A 38 2.79 10.22 -8.80
N GLN A 39 3.94 9.76 -8.30
CA GLN A 39 5.20 9.78 -9.07
C GLN A 39 5.06 9.01 -10.38
N ARG A 40 4.35 7.87 -10.40
CA ARG A 40 4.15 7.09 -11.62
C ARG A 40 3.38 7.87 -12.67
N ARG A 41 2.35 8.62 -12.26
CA ARG A 41 1.60 9.50 -13.17
C ARG A 41 2.45 10.62 -13.75
N GLU A 42 3.30 11.24 -12.93
CA GLU A 42 4.19 12.30 -13.38
C GLU A 42 5.24 11.77 -14.37
N LEU A 43 5.72 10.54 -14.13
CA LEU A 43 6.75 9.91 -14.96
C LEU A 43 6.22 9.22 -16.22
N VAL A 44 4.98 8.73 -16.25
CA VAL A 44 4.47 7.97 -17.43
C VAL A 44 4.38 8.84 -18.69
N ASN A 45 4.16 10.14 -18.52
CA ASN A 45 4.09 11.09 -19.64
C ASN A 45 5.46 11.60 -20.08
N THR A 46 6.53 11.32 -19.31
CA THR A 46 7.88 11.87 -19.55
C THR A 46 8.92 10.80 -19.84
N LEU A 47 8.70 9.57 -19.38
CA LEU A 47 9.65 8.46 -19.50
C LEU A 47 9.15 7.40 -20.46
N ASP A 48 10.10 6.85 -21.22
CA ASP A 48 9.84 5.66 -22.03
C ASP A 48 9.48 4.46 -21.13
N PRO A 49 8.53 3.59 -21.53
CA PRO A 49 8.18 2.39 -20.76
C PRO A 49 9.35 1.44 -20.45
N SER A 50 10.42 1.47 -21.24
CA SER A 50 11.63 0.66 -21.04
C SER A 50 12.63 1.27 -20.04
N ASP A 51 12.42 2.52 -19.61
CA ASP A 51 13.27 3.26 -18.67
C ASP A 51 13.40 2.51 -17.34
N SER A 52 14.63 2.41 -16.84
CA SER A 52 14.95 1.71 -15.60
C SER A 52 14.25 2.32 -14.38
N ARG A 53 14.00 3.62 -14.38
CA ARG A 53 13.28 4.33 -13.32
C ARG A 53 11.81 3.92 -13.28
N MET A 54 11.18 3.74 -14.44
CA MET A 54 9.80 3.26 -14.52
C MET A 54 9.71 1.83 -13.99
N LYS A 55 10.66 0.96 -14.35
CA LYS A 55 10.74 -0.42 -13.82
C LYS A 55 10.93 -0.45 -12.30
N LEU A 56 11.83 0.39 -11.77
CA LEU A 56 12.08 0.48 -10.33
C LEU A 56 10.84 0.99 -9.59
N LEU A 57 10.17 2.00 -10.12
CA LEU A 57 8.94 2.54 -9.54
C LEU A 57 7.82 1.51 -9.50
N ASN A 58 7.62 0.76 -10.58
CA ASN A 58 6.64 -0.33 -10.62
C ASN A 58 6.94 -1.42 -9.58
N LYS A 59 8.22 -1.77 -9.37
CA LYS A 59 8.62 -2.70 -8.31
C LYS A 59 8.33 -2.14 -6.91
N ALA A 60 8.64 -0.88 -6.66
CA ALA A 60 8.37 -0.23 -5.38
C ALA A 60 6.86 -0.16 -5.09
N LEU A 61 6.04 0.15 -6.09
CA LEU A 61 4.58 0.12 -6.01
C LEU A 61 4.07 -1.26 -5.62
N TYR A 62 4.53 -2.30 -6.33
CA TYR A 62 4.08 -3.66 -6.09
C TYR A 62 4.49 -4.15 -4.69
N SER A 63 5.74 -3.93 -4.28
CA SER A 63 6.20 -4.29 -2.95
C SER A 63 5.41 -3.58 -1.86
N THR A 64 5.20 -2.26 -1.99
CA THR A 64 4.45 -1.49 -0.98
C THR A 64 2.99 -1.95 -0.91
N PHE A 65 2.40 -2.36 -2.04
CA PHE A 65 1.05 -2.93 -2.04
C PHE A 65 1.00 -4.27 -1.28
N LEU A 66 2.01 -5.13 -1.44
CA LEU A 66 2.11 -6.37 -0.66
C LEU A 66 2.26 -6.07 0.84
N ASP A 67 3.12 -5.12 1.21
CA ASP A 67 3.28 -4.69 2.61
C ASP A 67 1.93 -4.21 3.18
N CYS A 68 1.16 -3.42 2.42
CA CYS A 68 -0.20 -3.01 2.81
C CYS A 68 -1.14 -4.21 3.01
N ALA A 69 -1.06 -5.23 2.15
CA ALA A 69 -1.90 -6.41 2.24
C ALA A 69 -1.55 -7.26 3.48
N GLU A 70 -0.25 -7.42 3.76
CA GLU A 70 0.25 -8.13 4.96
C GLU A 70 -0.14 -7.40 6.25
N GLU A 71 -0.12 -6.06 6.25
CA GLU A 71 -0.55 -5.21 7.38
C GLU A 71 -2.09 -5.08 7.50
N GLY A 72 -2.87 -5.77 6.67
CA GLY A 72 -4.34 -5.80 6.73
C GLY A 72 -5.05 -4.57 6.14
N VAL A 73 -4.33 -3.68 5.46
CA VAL A 73 -4.86 -2.49 4.76
C VAL A 73 -4.86 -2.64 3.24
N GLY A 74 -4.85 -3.88 2.75
CA GLY A 74 -4.85 -4.20 1.32
C GLY A 74 -6.06 -3.65 0.56
N ASP A 75 -7.24 -3.61 1.17
CA ASP A 75 -8.44 -3.06 0.50
C ASP A 75 -8.38 -1.54 0.35
N ASP A 76 -7.83 -0.81 1.32
CA ASP A 76 -7.59 0.63 1.17
C ASP A 76 -6.53 0.88 0.09
N ALA A 77 -5.48 0.06 0.05
CA ALA A 77 -4.47 0.11 -0.99
C ALA A 77 -5.06 -0.14 -2.40
N LYS A 78 -6.00 -1.09 -2.54
CA LYS A 78 -6.76 -1.31 -3.78
C LYS A 78 -7.60 -0.08 -4.14
N ASN A 79 -8.29 0.51 -3.16
CA ASN A 79 -9.08 1.72 -3.37
C ASN A 79 -8.21 2.88 -3.85
N LEU A 80 -7.02 3.07 -3.26
CA LEU A 80 -6.06 4.06 -3.72
C LEU A 80 -5.65 3.83 -5.17
N LEU A 81 -5.37 2.59 -5.58
CA LEU A 81 -5.05 2.25 -6.97
C LEU A 81 -6.25 2.44 -7.91
N ALA A 82 -7.46 2.11 -7.49
CA ALA A 82 -8.67 2.24 -8.30
C ALA A 82 -9.01 3.71 -8.58
N GLN A 83 -8.89 4.59 -7.57
CA GLN A 83 -9.02 6.04 -7.74
C GLN A 83 -8.04 6.59 -8.78
N GLN A 84 -6.90 5.93 -9.00
CA GLN A 84 -5.96 6.36 -10.03
C GLN A 84 -6.45 6.09 -11.44
N ASN A 85 -7.11 4.95 -11.65
CA ASN A 85 -7.65 4.62 -12.96
C ASN A 85 -8.84 5.52 -13.31
N GLN A 86 -9.57 6.00 -12.29
CA GLN A 86 -10.73 6.88 -12.49
C GLN A 86 -10.35 8.32 -12.84
N ASN A 87 -9.32 8.92 -12.22
CA ASN A 87 -8.93 10.30 -12.53
C ASN A 87 -7.98 10.43 -13.75
N ALA A 88 -7.79 9.35 -14.51
CA ALA A 88 -6.99 9.34 -15.74
C ALA A 88 -7.86 9.45 -17.02
N ASN A 89 -9.17 9.64 -16.86
CA ASN A 89 -10.17 9.80 -17.91
C ASN A 89 -10.86 11.16 -17.79
#